data_AF-A0A348DI56-F1
#
_entry.id   AF-A0A348DI56-F1
#
_cell.length_a   1.000
_cell.length_b   1.000
_cell.length_c   1.000
_cell.angle_alpha   90.00
_cell.angle_beta   90.00
_cell.angle_gamma   90.00
#
_symmetry.space_group_name_H-M   'P 1'
#
loop_
_entity.id
_entity.type
_entity.pdbx_description
1 polymer ?
#
loop_
_entity_poly.entity_id
_entity_poly.type
_entity_poly.pdbx_seq_one_letter_code
_entity_poly.pdbx_strand_id
1 'polypeptide(L)' 'MDIESPAAPHLDTNDTGQQIIARIRTALLARKSMATNKDIILELLVRLETEKDMAKLEIYRSALERVVHATPDDI' A
#
# COMPACT_ATOMS: atom_id res chain seq x y z
N MET A 1 -14.02 38.98 -4.91
CA MET A 1 -14.20 38.64 -3.51
C MET A 1 -15.18 37.48 -3.52
N ASP A 2 -14.78 36.21 -3.47
CA ASP A 2 -13.51 35.60 -3.11
C ASP A 2 -13.28 34.38 -4.00
N ILE A 3 -12.04 34.22 -4.45
CA ILE A 3 -11.59 33.09 -5.25
C ILE A 3 -11.17 32.06 -4.21
N GLU A 4 -12.09 31.22 -3.75
CA GLU A 4 -11.72 30.09 -2.91
C GLU A 4 -10.92 29.10 -3.77
N SER A 5 -9.64 29.06 -3.41
CA SER A 5 -8.54 28.28 -3.97
C SER A 5 -8.95 26.86 -4.39
N PRO A 6 -8.40 26.30 -5.49
CA PRO A 6 -8.56 24.88 -5.79
C PRO A 6 -7.86 24.10 -4.67
N ALA A 7 -8.63 23.60 -3.71
CA ALA A 7 -8.14 22.69 -2.70
C ALA A 7 -7.48 21.53 -3.43
N ALA A 8 -6.15 21.49 -3.39
CA ALA A 8 -5.37 20.34 -3.81
C ALA A 8 -5.99 19.10 -3.15
N PRO A 9 -6.11 17.96 -3.86
CA PRO A 9 -6.55 16.75 -3.20
C PRO A 9 -5.54 16.50 -2.09
N HIS A 10 -5.99 16.63 -0.84
CA HIS A 10 -5.26 16.10 0.29
C HIS A 10 -5.11 14.61 -0.03
N LEU A 11 -3.92 14.24 -0.49
CA LEU A 11 -3.53 12.86 -0.65
C LEU A 11 -3.48 12.33 0.78
N ASP A 12 -4.62 11.83 1.25
CA ASP A 12 -4.67 10.97 2.40
C ASP A 12 -3.76 9.79 2.07
N THR A 13 -2.51 9.85 2.52
CA THR A 13 -1.54 8.75 2.46
C THR A 13 -2.15 7.47 3.06
N ASN A 14 -3.13 7.66 3.96
CA ASN A 14 -3.99 6.66 4.56
C ASN A 14 -4.76 5.81 3.52
N ASP A 15 -5.28 6.43 2.47
CA ASP A 15 -6.07 5.79 1.41
C ASP A 15 -5.17 5.11 0.37
N THR A 16 -4.02 5.72 0.07
CA THR A 16 -3.10 5.23 -0.97
C THR A 16 -2.48 3.87 -0.61
N GLY A 17 -2.06 3.69 0.65
CA GLY A 17 -1.51 2.41 1.12
C GLY A 17 -2.54 1.27 1.04
N GLN A 18 -3.78 1.54 1.45
CA GLN A 18 -4.88 0.56 1.39
C GLN A 18 -5.22 0.17 -0.06
N GLN A 19 -5.19 1.14 -0.99
CA GLN A 19 -5.38 0.88 -2.41
C GLN A 19 -4.27 -0.01 -2.98
N ILE A 20 -3.01 0.20 -2.58
CA ILE A 20 -1.90 -0.67 -3.00
C ILE A 20 -2.08 -2.09 -2.48
N ILE A 21 -2.49 -2.27 -1.22
CA ILE A 21 -2.78 -3.58 -0.64
C ILE A 21 -3.87 -4.29 -1.46
N ALA A 22 -4.96 -3.60 -1.77
CA ALA A 22 -6.04 -4.15 -2.58
C ALA A 22 -5.56 -4.56 -3.98
N ARG A 23 -4.78 -3.71 -4.66
CA ARG A 23 -4.22 -4.04 -5.99
C ARG A 23 -3.29 -5.24 -5.94
N ILE A 24 -2.43 -5.33 -4.92
CA ILE A 24 -1.55 -6.49 -4.72
C ILE A 24 -2.36 -7.76 -4.49
N ARG A 25 -3.37 -7.70 -3.62
CA ARG A 25 -4.24 -8.84 -3.34
C ARG A 25 -4.94 -9.33 -4.61
N THR A 26 -5.49 -8.42 -5.41
CA THR A 26 -6.11 -8.78 -6.70
C THR A 26 -5.11 -9.41 -7.66
N ALA A 27 -3.90 -8.86 -7.79
CA ALA A 27 -2.85 -9.41 -8.64
C ALA A 27 -2.39 -10.81 -8.18
N LEU A 28 -2.34 -11.03 -6.86
CA LEU A 28 -2.06 -12.34 -6.28
C LEU A 28 -3.18 -13.34 -6.60
N LEU A 29 -4.45 -12.95 -6.43
CA LEU A 29 -5.59 -13.82 -6.71
C LEU A 29 -5.70 -14.20 -8.20
N ALA A 30 -5.17 -13.38 -9.11
CA ALA A 30 -5.11 -13.72 -10.53
C ALA A 30 -4.11 -14.85 -10.85
N ARG A 31 -3.12 -15.10 -9.98
CA ARG A 31 -2.06 -16.11 -10.18
C ARG A 31 -2.11 -17.28 -9.21
N LYS A 32 -2.92 -17.21 -8.15
CA LYS A 32 -3.10 -18.29 -7.17
C LYS A 32 -4.47 -18.23 -6.50
N SER A 33 -4.91 -19.38 -5.98
CA SER A 33 -6.27 -19.56 -5.42
C SER A 33 -6.58 -18.70 -4.19
N MET A 34 -5.57 -18.34 -3.39
CA MET A 34 -5.76 -17.58 -2.15
C MET A 34 -4.59 -16.65 -1.90
N ALA A 35 -4.86 -15.38 -1.55
CA ALA A 35 -3.86 -14.37 -1.23
C ALA A 35 -3.87 -14.06 0.28
N THR A 36 -2.82 -14.48 0.99
CA THR A 36 -2.67 -14.25 2.44
C THR A 36 -1.93 -12.95 2.72
N ASN A 37 -2.00 -12.46 3.96
CA ASN A 37 -1.20 -11.31 4.39
C ASN A 37 0.30 -11.54 4.18
N LYS A 38 0.79 -12.76 4.39
CA LYS A 38 2.19 -13.15 4.11
C LYS A 38 2.56 -12.91 2.64
N ASP A 39 1.69 -13.25 1.70
CA ASP A 39 1.98 -13.05 0.27
C ASP A 39 2.01 -11.56 -0.10
N ILE A 40 1.13 -10.77 0.52
CA ILE A 40 1.09 -9.32 0.32
C ILE A 40 2.36 -8.69 0.87
N ILE A 41 2.80 -9.10 2.07
CA ILE A 41 4.06 -8.67 2.69
C ILE A 41 5.25 -8.99 1.78
N LEU A 42 5.36 -10.23 1.29
CA LEU A 42 6.46 -10.63 0.41
C LEU A 42 6.48 -9.80 -0.89
N GLU A 43 5.32 -9.56 -1.51
CA GLU A 43 5.24 -8.73 -2.72
C GLU A 43 5.63 -7.26 -2.42
N LEU A 44 5.25 -6.71 -1.26
CA LEU A 44 5.64 -5.36 -0.86
C LEU A 44 7.14 -5.25 -0.62
N LEU A 45 7.78 -6.24 -0.01
CA LEU A 45 9.23 -6.29 0.19
C LEU A 45 9.97 -6.26 -1.14
N VAL A 46 9.59 -7.12 -2.09
CA VAL A 46 10.20 -7.14 -3.43
C VAL A 46 10.10 -5.77 -4.11
N ARG A 47 8.97 -5.07 -3.98
CA ARG A 47 8.78 -3.73 -4.54
C ARG A 47 9.62 -2.68 -3.83
N LEU A 48 9.75 -2.75 -2.51
CA LEU A 48 10.62 -1.86 -1.74
C LEU A 48 12.09 -2.02 -2.11
N GLU A 49 12.54 -3.23 -2.45
CA GLU A 49 13.93 -3.51 -2.84
C GLU A 49 14.25 -3.11 -4.29
N THR A 50 13.23 -3.04 -5.16
CA THR A 50 13.42 -2.80 -6.61
C THR A 50 13.00 -1.40 -7.06
N GLU A 51 12.16 -0.70 -6.31
CA GLU A 51 11.69 0.65 -6.62
C GLU A 51 12.74 1.71 -6.26
N LYS A 52 12.87 2.73 -7.11
CA LYS A 52 13.82 3.86 -6.92
C LYS A 52 13.09 5.18 -6.66
N ASP A 53 11.82 5.24 -7.00
CA ASP A 53 10.97 6.40 -6.75
C ASP A 53 10.66 6.52 -5.25
N MET A 54 11.13 7.60 -4.63
CA MET A 54 10.96 7.81 -3.19
C MET A 54 9.49 7.96 -2.77
N ALA A 55 8.63 8.52 -3.61
CA ALA A 55 7.21 8.68 -3.30
C ALA A 55 6.50 7.32 -3.30
N LYS A 56 6.83 6.44 -4.25
CA LYS A 56 6.31 5.06 -4.25
C LYS A 56 6.85 4.23 -3.09
N LEU A 57 8.12 4.39 -2.74
CA LEU A 57 8.71 3.73 -1.58
C LEU A 57 7.99 4.09 -0.28
N GLU A 58 7.60 5.35 -0.10
CA GLU A 58 6.80 5.79 1.05
C GLU A 58 5.43 5.10 1.09
N ILE A 59 4.75 5.02 -0.06
CA ILE A 59 3.46 4.34 -0.19
C ILE A 59 3.61 2.84 0.14
N TYR A 60 4.64 2.17 -0.39
CA TYR A 60 4.90 0.76 -0.11
C TYR A 60 5.24 0.51 1.36
N ARG A 61 5.97 1.42 2.01
CA ARG A 61 6.20 1.38 3.45
C ARG A 61 4.90 1.48 4.24
N SER A 62 4.08 2.48 3.94
CA SER A 62 2.78 2.66 4.62
C SER A 62 1.84 1.46 4.41
N ALA A 63 1.84 0.87 3.21
CA ALA A 63 1.10 -0.35 2.93
C ALA A 63 1.62 -1.55 3.75
N LEU A 64 2.95 -1.70 3.85
CA LEU A 64 3.56 -2.79 4.60
C LEU A 64 3.25 -2.69 6.09
N GLU A 65 3.40 -1.51 6.69
CA GLU A 65 3.09 -1.26 8.11
C GLU A 65 1.65 -1.66 8.45
N ARG A 66 0.68 -1.32 7.58
CA ARG A 66 -0.72 -1.71 7.77
C ARG A 66 -0.93 -3.21 7.75
N VAL A 67 -0.36 -3.89 6.77
CA VAL A 67 -0.55 -5.35 6.65
C VAL A 67 0.10 -6.06 7.83
N VAL A 68 1.29 -5.63 8.25
CA VAL A 68 1.97 -6.17 9.44
C VAL A 68 1.12 -5.92 10.68
N HIS A 69 0.66 -4.68 10.91
CA HIS A 69 -0.18 -4.34 12.08
C HIS A 69 -1.55 -5.06 12.08
N ALA A 70 -2.09 -5.39 10.90
CA ALA A 70 -3.32 -6.17 10.76
C ALA A 70 -3.11 -7.68 10.86
N THR A 71 -1.85 -8.15 10.91
CA THR A 71 -1.52 -9.57 11.08
C THR A 71 -1.17 -9.78 12.55
N PRO A 72 -2.03 -10.46 13.34
CA PRO A 72 -1.93 -10.51 14.80
C PRO A 72 -0.80 -11.44 15.33
N ASP A 73 0.35 -11.48 14.66
CA ASP A 73 1.43 -12.43 14.97
C ASP A 73 2.45 -11.93 16.00
N ASP A 74 2.37 -10.71 16.53
CA ASP A 74 3.40 -10.19 17.45
C ASP A 74 2.84 -9.18 18.49
N ILE A 75 2.26 -9.70 19.58
CA ILE A 75 2.51 -9.32 21.00
C ILE A 75 2.39 -10.57 21.86
#